data_AF-A0A0G3M8P5-F1
#
_entry.id   AF-A0A0G3M8P5-F1
#
_cell.length_a   1.000
_cell.length_b   1.000
_cell.length_c   1.000
_cell.angle_alpha   90.00
_cell.angle_beta   90.00
_cell.angle_gamma   90.00
#
_symmetry.space_group_name_H-M   'P 1'
#
loop_
_entity.id
_entity.type
_entity.pdbx_description
1 polymer ?
#
loop_
_entity_poly.entity_id
_entity_poly.type
_entity_poly.pdbx_seq_one_letter_code
_entity_poly.pdbx_strand_id
1 'polypeptide(L)'
;MEAIGNLEHLVMRYLKVMHMRCQLNIIGNFKILFSILLFFTFFSCYNEDTNVKIGREIINENINEFINNSYGITTKNKVHFIVRKKVSDENFIIENCKNIIDIEGFNLSENCQQDYFNLINNEGYNIDKNSKYVSFNIDNLSVDMNSYSLELVTKQTQINYKEYVELQFCNLFINEKKEKAFIIVQENDMSIKKNGGKTDIYFLKKIDNKWKIIKKQMLETS
;
A
#
# COMPACT_ATOMS: atom_id res chain seq x y z
N MET A 1 18.40 -87.28 1.10
CA MET A 1 18.70 -86.14 0.22
C MET A 1 17.51 -85.17 0.15
N GLU A 2 16.87 -84.88 1.30
CA GLU A 2 15.62 -84.06 1.39
C GLU A 2 15.77 -82.82 2.28
N ALA A 3 16.89 -82.66 2.99
CA ALA A 3 17.09 -81.55 3.93
C ALA A 3 17.46 -80.21 3.25
N ILE A 4 17.93 -80.23 2.01
CA ILE A 4 18.45 -79.03 1.32
C ILE A 4 17.32 -78.20 0.68
N GLY A 5 16.28 -78.85 0.14
CA GLY A 5 15.15 -78.15 -0.50
C GLY A 5 14.27 -77.34 0.46
N ASN A 6 14.23 -77.71 1.74
CA ASN A 6 13.44 -76.97 2.75
C ASN A 6 14.12 -75.68 3.23
N LEU A 7 15.45 -75.59 3.15
CA LEU A 7 16.19 -74.41 3.62
C LEU A 7 16.09 -73.25 2.63
N GLU A 8 16.21 -73.52 1.32
CA GLU A 8 16.08 -72.49 0.28
C GLU A 8 14.66 -71.89 0.25
N HIS A 9 13.64 -72.72 0.45
CA HIS A 9 12.24 -72.26 0.50
C HIS A 9 11.95 -71.39 1.74
N LEU A 10 12.61 -71.67 2.87
CA LEU A 10 12.48 -70.87 4.10
C LEU A 10 13.19 -69.51 3.98
N VAL A 11 14.38 -69.48 3.38
CA VAL A 11 15.17 -68.27 3.14
C VAL A 11 14.48 -67.33 2.14
N MET A 12 13.91 -67.87 1.06
CA MET A 12 13.12 -67.09 0.11
C MET A 12 11.83 -66.50 0.72
N ARG A 13 11.13 -67.23 1.61
CA ARG A 13 9.99 -66.69 2.36
C ARG A 13 10.42 -65.57 3.30
N TYR A 14 11.55 -65.71 3.99
CA TYR A 14 12.05 -64.69 4.91
C TYR A 14 12.46 -63.39 4.20
N LEU A 15 13.17 -63.50 3.06
CA LEU A 15 13.55 -62.35 2.23
C LEU A 15 12.33 -61.60 1.67
N LYS A 16 11.28 -62.32 1.26
CA LYS A 16 10.03 -61.71 0.76
C LYS A 16 9.29 -60.94 1.86
N VAL A 17 9.28 -61.45 3.08
CA VAL A 17 8.67 -60.78 4.25
C VAL A 17 9.48 -59.55 4.68
N MET A 18 10.82 -59.61 4.66
CA MET A 18 11.67 -58.44 4.94
C MET A 18 11.51 -57.34 3.89
N HIS A 19 11.46 -57.70 2.60
CA HIS A 19 11.30 -56.72 1.53
C HIS A 19 9.93 -56.00 1.58
N MET A 20 8.86 -56.69 1.96
CA MET A 20 7.54 -56.05 2.19
C MET A 20 7.55 -55.11 3.40
N ARG A 21 8.26 -55.45 4.49
CA ARG A 21 8.35 -54.60 5.69
C ARG A 21 9.14 -53.31 5.44
N CYS A 22 10.21 -53.35 4.63
CA CYS A 22 10.93 -52.14 4.22
C CYS A 22 10.08 -51.21 3.34
N GLN A 23 9.29 -51.75 2.41
CA GLN A 23 8.41 -50.92 1.58
C GLN A 23 7.26 -50.27 2.36
N LEU A 24 6.71 -50.97 3.38
CA LEU A 24 5.67 -50.40 4.25
C LEU A 24 6.17 -49.23 5.11
N ASN A 25 7.42 -49.26 5.58
CA ASN A 25 7.99 -48.16 6.39
C ASN A 25 8.26 -46.89 5.57
N ILE A 26 8.64 -47.03 4.29
CA ILE A 26 8.87 -45.88 3.39
C ILE A 26 7.55 -45.19 3.05
N ILE A 27 6.47 -45.95 2.84
CA ILE A 27 5.13 -45.42 2.53
C ILE A 27 4.51 -44.71 3.74
N GLY A 28 4.74 -45.21 4.96
CA GLY A 28 4.29 -44.56 6.20
C GLY A 28 4.97 -43.21 6.45
N ASN A 29 6.29 -43.14 6.21
CA ASN A 29 7.07 -41.93 6.43
C ASN A 29 6.78 -40.84 5.39
N PHE A 30 6.46 -41.23 4.15
CA PHE A 30 6.07 -40.29 3.08
C PHE A 30 4.74 -39.58 3.38
N LYS A 31 3.76 -40.29 3.97
CA LYS A 31 2.47 -39.69 4.36
C LYS A 31 2.63 -38.65 5.48
N ILE A 32 3.52 -38.91 6.43
CA ILE A 32 3.84 -37.97 7.52
C ILE A 32 4.56 -36.74 6.94
N LEU A 33 5.54 -36.96 6.05
CA LEU A 33 6.27 -35.87 5.40
C LEU A 33 5.34 -35.00 4.54
N PHE A 34 4.41 -35.61 3.79
CA PHE A 34 3.41 -34.91 2.99
C PHE A 34 2.40 -34.14 3.87
N SER A 35 2.02 -34.70 5.01
CA SER A 35 1.13 -34.03 5.98
C SER A 35 1.80 -32.83 6.65
N ILE A 36 3.10 -32.94 6.97
CA ILE A 36 3.91 -31.83 7.49
C ILE A 36 4.07 -30.74 6.43
N LEU A 37 4.31 -31.11 5.17
CA LEU A 37 4.42 -30.16 4.05
C LEU A 37 3.10 -29.40 3.82
N LEU A 38 1.96 -30.10 3.89
CA LEU A 38 0.63 -29.48 3.85
C LEU A 38 0.44 -28.51 5.03
N PHE A 39 0.87 -28.89 6.23
CA PHE A 39 0.83 -28.01 7.41
C PHE A 39 1.63 -26.71 7.19
N PHE A 40 2.81 -26.77 6.57
CA PHE A 40 3.58 -25.57 6.22
C PHE A 40 2.89 -24.69 5.16
N THR A 41 2.11 -25.27 4.24
CA THR A 41 1.32 -24.46 3.28
C THR A 41 0.11 -23.76 3.91
N PHE A 42 -0.46 -24.31 4.99
CA PHE A 42 -1.58 -23.68 5.70
C PHE A 42 -1.18 -22.56 6.66
N PHE A 43 0.09 -22.50 7.09
CA PHE A 43 0.62 -21.40 7.92
C PHE A 43 1.23 -20.24 7.13
N SER A 44 1.09 -20.23 5.79
CA SER A 44 1.31 -19.02 5.00
C SER A 44 0.13 -18.05 5.21
N CYS A 45 -0.09 -17.64 6.46
CA CYS A 45 -0.86 -16.44 6.75
C CYS A 45 -0.16 -15.29 6.03
N TYR A 46 -0.86 -14.69 5.08
CA TYR A 46 -0.44 -13.50 4.35
C TYR A 46 -0.27 -12.37 5.37
N ASN A 47 0.94 -12.22 5.91
CA ASN A 47 1.28 -11.10 6.76
C ASN A 47 1.23 -9.84 5.88
N GLU A 48 0.14 -9.09 5.99
CA GLU A 48 0.02 -7.78 5.37
C GLU A 48 1.22 -6.92 5.81
N ASP A 49 1.82 -6.22 4.85
CA ASP A 49 2.94 -5.32 5.11
C ASP A 49 2.52 -4.31 6.20
N THR A 50 3.33 -4.21 7.27
CA THR A 50 3.03 -3.33 8.39
C THR A 50 2.86 -1.87 7.95
N ASN A 51 3.60 -1.43 6.94
CA ASN A 51 3.49 -0.06 6.42
C ASN A 51 2.17 0.14 5.66
N VAL A 52 1.67 -0.88 4.97
CA VAL A 52 0.34 -0.84 4.32
C VAL A 52 -0.74 -0.71 5.37
N LYS A 53 -0.67 -1.51 6.45
CA LYS A 53 -1.61 -1.39 7.58
C LYS A 53 -1.59 0.01 8.18
N ILE A 54 -0.41 0.55 8.48
CA ILE A 54 -0.27 1.91 9.01
C ILE A 54 -0.81 2.96 8.02
N GLY A 55 -0.58 2.79 6.72
CA GLY A 55 -1.11 3.71 5.72
C GLY A 55 -2.63 3.74 5.67
N ARG A 56 -3.28 2.58 5.78
CA ARG A 56 -4.73 2.49 5.90
C ARG A 56 -5.25 3.16 7.17
N GLU A 57 -4.55 3.00 8.29
CA GLU A 57 -4.87 3.68 9.56
C GLU A 57 -4.78 5.20 9.41
N ILE A 58 -3.68 5.72 8.86
CA ILE A 58 -3.46 7.14 8.58
C ILE A 58 -4.63 7.73 7.78
N ILE A 59 -4.99 7.09 6.66
CA ILE A 59 -6.06 7.60 5.80
C ILE A 59 -7.41 7.55 6.51
N ASN A 60 -7.76 6.43 7.14
CA ASN A 60 -9.05 6.28 7.83
C ASN A 60 -9.22 7.24 9.00
N GLU A 61 -8.19 7.43 9.83
CA GLU A 61 -8.27 8.31 10.99
C GLU A 61 -8.36 9.79 10.62
N ASN A 62 -7.91 10.17 9.41
CA ASN A 62 -7.80 11.56 8.98
C ASN A 62 -8.66 11.90 7.75
N ILE A 63 -9.49 10.97 7.25
CA ILE A 63 -10.26 11.17 6.01
C ILE A 63 -11.17 12.40 6.06
N ASN A 64 -11.86 12.60 7.18
CA ASN A 64 -12.73 13.76 7.38
C ASN A 64 -11.92 15.06 7.33
N GLU A 65 -10.68 15.07 7.82
CA GLU A 65 -9.82 16.25 7.79
C GLU A 65 -9.27 16.52 6.39
N PHE A 66 -8.90 15.49 5.62
CA PHE A 66 -8.55 15.67 4.21
C PHE A 66 -9.70 16.29 3.43
N ILE A 67 -10.91 15.76 3.61
CA ILE A 67 -12.12 16.26 2.96
C ILE A 67 -12.42 17.69 3.40
N ASN A 68 -12.51 17.97 4.70
CA ASN A 68 -12.83 19.30 5.22
C ASN A 68 -11.81 20.39 4.81
N ASN A 69 -10.59 19.97 4.50
CA ASN A 69 -9.57 20.87 3.97
C ASN A 69 -9.72 21.17 2.48
N SER A 70 -10.61 20.50 1.75
CA SER A 70 -10.79 20.69 0.31
C SER A 70 -11.45 22.01 -0.06
N TYR A 71 -11.07 22.54 -1.23
CA TYR A 71 -11.75 23.69 -1.81
C TYR A 71 -13.20 23.32 -2.16
N GLY A 72 -14.11 24.29 -2.04
CA GLY A 72 -15.51 24.11 -2.46
C GLY A 72 -16.50 23.65 -1.38
N ILE A 73 -16.04 23.21 -0.20
CA ILE A 73 -16.96 22.89 0.92
C ILE A 73 -17.71 24.13 1.43
N THR A 74 -17.14 25.33 1.25
CA THR A 74 -17.66 26.55 1.87
C THR A 74 -18.90 27.15 1.20
N THR A 75 -19.38 26.65 0.05
CA THR A 75 -20.37 27.41 -0.75
C THR A 75 -21.57 26.66 -1.35
N LYS A 76 -21.73 25.33 -1.26
CA LYS A 76 -22.92 24.63 -1.83
C LYS A 76 -23.38 23.40 -1.05
N ASN A 77 -24.64 23.01 -1.34
CA ASN A 77 -25.28 21.72 -1.07
C ASN A 77 -24.31 20.52 -1.14
N LYS A 78 -24.64 19.43 -0.43
CA LYS A 78 -23.95 18.12 -0.43
C LYS A 78 -22.97 17.93 -1.60
N VAL A 79 -21.68 18.13 -1.32
CA VAL A 79 -20.61 17.91 -2.29
C VAL A 79 -20.39 16.40 -2.45
N HIS A 80 -20.21 15.94 -3.69
CA HIS A 80 -19.83 14.56 -3.99
C HIS A 80 -18.31 14.45 -4.05
N PHE A 81 -17.73 13.67 -3.14
CA PHE A 81 -16.30 13.36 -3.13
C PHE A 81 -16.03 12.02 -3.80
N ILE A 82 -15.01 11.99 -4.63
CA ILE A 82 -14.48 10.79 -5.26
C ILE A 82 -13.07 10.59 -4.74
N VAL A 83 -12.78 9.40 -4.23
CA VAL A 83 -11.46 9.05 -3.73
C VAL A 83 -10.81 7.99 -4.61
N ARG A 84 -9.61 8.35 -5.09
CA ARG A 84 -8.47 7.50 -5.45
C ARG A 84 -8.37 6.21 -4.64
N LYS A 85 -8.90 5.07 -5.11
CA LYS A 85 -8.65 3.77 -4.43
C LYS A 85 -7.17 3.46 -4.28
N LYS A 86 -6.35 3.75 -5.29
CA LYS A 86 -4.91 3.46 -5.26
C LYS A 86 -4.16 4.61 -4.61
N VAL A 87 -3.46 4.32 -3.51
CA VAL A 87 -2.35 5.16 -3.02
C VAL A 87 -1.14 4.85 -3.90
N SER A 88 -0.63 5.87 -4.61
CA SER A 88 0.37 5.66 -5.65
C SER A 88 1.75 5.33 -5.06
N ASP A 89 2.51 4.50 -5.79
CA ASP A 89 3.96 4.34 -5.65
C ASP A 89 4.75 5.30 -6.54
N GLU A 90 4.08 5.96 -7.50
CA GLU A 90 4.71 6.96 -8.37
C GLU A 90 5.18 8.15 -7.51
N ASN A 91 6.43 8.56 -7.70
CA ASN A 91 6.99 9.70 -6.98
C ASN A 91 6.46 11.01 -7.60
N PHE A 92 5.46 11.60 -6.95
CA PHE A 92 4.84 12.88 -7.33
C PHE A 92 5.90 13.95 -7.54
N ILE A 93 6.91 14.04 -6.68
CA ILE A 93 7.96 15.06 -6.76
C ILE A 93 8.70 14.95 -8.10
N ILE A 94 9.06 13.73 -8.50
CA ILE A 94 9.76 13.49 -9.77
C ILE A 94 8.84 13.79 -10.94
N GLU A 95 7.62 13.23 -10.96
CA GLU A 95 6.70 13.37 -12.09
C GLU A 95 6.22 14.82 -12.27
N ASN A 96 5.96 15.54 -11.17
CA ASN A 96 5.52 16.93 -11.20
C ASN A 96 6.61 17.87 -11.74
N CYS A 97 7.88 17.64 -11.40
CA CYS A 97 8.99 18.47 -11.87
C CYS A 97 9.53 18.08 -13.25
N LYS A 98 9.16 16.90 -13.79
CA LYS A 98 9.71 16.35 -15.04
C LYS A 98 9.33 17.16 -16.29
N ASN A 99 8.18 17.82 -16.28
CA ASN A 99 7.66 18.56 -17.42
C ASN A 99 8.06 20.04 -17.43
N ILE A 100 8.87 20.48 -16.46
CA ILE A 100 9.40 21.84 -16.43
C ILE A 100 10.39 22.00 -17.58
N ILE A 101 10.16 22.99 -18.44
CA ILE A 101 11.04 23.30 -19.56
C ILE A 101 12.35 23.84 -19.00
N ASP A 102 13.40 23.02 -19.06
CA ASP A 102 14.73 23.44 -18.65
C ASP A 102 15.27 24.52 -19.59
N ILE A 103 15.65 25.66 -19.01
CA ILE A 103 16.44 26.69 -19.69
C ILE A 103 17.92 26.32 -19.49
N GLU A 104 18.69 26.37 -20.56
CA GLU A 104 20.11 26.02 -20.54
C GLU A 104 20.85 26.76 -19.41
N GLY A 105 21.53 25.99 -18.53
CA GLY A 105 22.27 26.51 -17.38
C GLY A 105 21.47 26.72 -16.09
N PHE A 106 20.14 26.52 -16.08
CA PHE A 106 19.31 26.77 -14.89
C PHE A 106 18.75 25.52 -14.20
N ASN A 107 18.93 24.31 -14.77
CA ASN A 107 18.51 23.00 -14.21
C ASN A 107 17.20 23.07 -13.39
N LEU A 108 16.14 23.62 -13.99
CA LEU A 108 14.92 23.99 -13.28
C LEU A 108 14.19 22.75 -12.73
N SER A 109 14.21 21.64 -13.46
CA SER A 109 13.65 20.38 -12.99
C SER A 109 14.37 19.84 -11.73
N GLU A 110 15.70 19.89 -11.70
CA GLU A 110 16.48 19.43 -10.54
C GLU A 110 16.27 20.35 -9.33
N ASN A 111 16.24 21.66 -9.54
CA ASN A 111 15.97 22.65 -8.49
C ASN A 111 14.56 22.48 -7.92
N CYS A 112 13.55 22.27 -8.76
CA CYS A 112 12.18 21.96 -8.33
C CYS A 112 12.14 20.72 -7.41
N GLN A 113 12.81 19.62 -7.80
CA GLN A 113 12.86 18.42 -6.99
C GLN A 113 13.58 18.67 -5.66
N GLN A 114 14.71 19.38 -5.70
CA GLN A 114 15.46 19.76 -4.51
C GLN A 114 14.61 20.58 -3.54
N ASP A 115 13.84 21.56 -4.03
CA ASP A 115 12.99 22.39 -3.18
C ASP A 115 11.94 21.57 -2.44
N TYR A 116 11.31 20.60 -3.12
CA TYR A 116 10.40 19.66 -2.48
C TYR A 116 11.08 18.76 -1.44
N PHE A 117 12.24 18.19 -1.77
CA PHE A 117 12.98 17.35 -0.81
C PHE A 117 13.44 18.17 0.39
N ASN A 118 13.92 19.40 0.19
CA ASN A 118 14.34 20.30 1.25
C ASN A 118 13.16 20.67 2.16
N LEU A 119 12.01 21.00 1.59
CA LEU A 119 10.79 21.29 2.33
C LEU A 119 10.41 20.12 3.25
N ILE A 120 10.44 18.89 2.75
CA ILE A 120 10.09 17.71 3.54
C ILE A 120 11.19 17.37 4.56
N ASN A 121 12.46 17.50 4.19
CA ASN A 121 13.59 17.18 5.05
C ASN A 121 13.79 18.18 6.17
N ASN A 122 13.35 19.42 6.01
CA ASN A 122 13.28 20.41 7.09
C ASN A 122 12.37 19.94 8.25
N GLU A 123 11.42 19.04 8.00
CA GLU A 123 10.58 18.40 9.04
C GLU A 123 11.21 17.11 9.63
N GLY A 124 12.40 16.73 9.14
CA GLY A 124 13.23 15.63 9.65
C GLY A 124 12.82 14.24 9.13
N TYR A 125 12.41 14.14 7.86
CA TYR A 125 12.06 12.86 7.22
C TYR A 125 13.21 12.19 6.47
N ASN A 126 14.25 12.95 6.08
CA ASN A 126 15.47 12.47 5.41
C ASN A 126 15.20 11.62 4.15
N ILE A 127 14.33 12.12 3.27
CA ILE A 127 14.01 11.50 1.98
C ILE A 127 14.88 12.05 0.84
N ASP A 128 14.93 11.29 -0.24
CA ASP A 128 15.61 11.59 -1.49
C ASP A 128 14.84 10.97 -2.69
N LYS A 129 15.42 11.09 -3.89
CA LYS A 129 14.85 10.52 -5.12
C LYS A 129 14.68 8.99 -5.10
N ASN A 130 15.42 8.29 -4.25
CA ASN A 130 15.41 6.82 -4.16
C ASN A 130 14.51 6.30 -3.02
N SER A 131 13.94 7.22 -2.25
CA SER A 131 13.08 6.89 -1.12
C SER A 131 11.84 6.14 -1.58
N LYS A 132 11.49 5.09 -0.84
CA LYS A 132 10.36 4.22 -1.18
C LYS A 132 9.08 4.76 -0.55
N TYR A 133 8.04 4.86 -1.35
CA TYR A 133 6.70 5.23 -0.91
C TYR A 133 5.83 3.99 -0.73
N VAL A 134 4.91 4.07 0.23
CA VAL A 134 3.98 3.01 0.56
C VAL A 134 2.80 3.09 -0.41
N SER A 135 2.50 1.97 -1.05
CA SER A 135 1.48 1.89 -2.10
C SER A 135 0.55 0.72 -1.84
N PHE A 136 -0.76 1.00 -1.88
CA PHE A 136 -1.80 0.03 -1.56
C PHE A 136 -3.16 0.49 -2.09
N ASN A 137 -4.15 -0.40 -2.05
CA ASN A 137 -5.54 -0.05 -2.35
C ASN A 137 -6.30 0.23 -1.05
N ILE A 138 -7.07 1.31 -1.05
CA ILE A 138 -8.03 1.64 -0.02
C ILE A 138 -9.28 0.79 -0.27
N ASP A 139 -9.55 -0.15 0.64
CA ASP A 139 -10.71 -1.04 0.53
C ASP A 139 -11.96 -0.44 1.18
N ASN A 140 -11.77 0.34 2.25
CA ASN A 140 -12.83 1.00 2.97
C ASN A 140 -12.37 2.36 3.52
N LEU A 141 -13.34 3.25 3.75
CA LEU A 141 -13.14 4.54 4.41
C LEU A 141 -14.20 4.70 5.50
N SER A 142 -13.75 5.08 6.70
CA SER A 142 -14.61 5.37 7.85
C SER A 142 -14.92 6.86 7.88
N VAL A 143 -16.04 7.26 7.27
CA VAL A 143 -16.36 8.66 7.00
C VAL A 143 -17.61 9.09 7.76
N ASP A 144 -17.63 10.31 8.28
CA ASP A 144 -18.86 10.92 8.79
C ASP A 144 -19.62 11.57 7.63
N MET A 145 -20.61 10.85 7.10
CA MET A 145 -21.35 11.17 5.86
C MET A 145 -22.42 12.26 6.03
N ASN A 146 -22.46 12.97 7.16
CA ASN A 146 -23.59 13.87 7.45
C ASN A 146 -23.70 15.07 6.49
N SER A 147 -22.59 15.54 5.92
CA SER A 147 -22.54 16.76 5.08
C SER A 147 -22.15 16.54 3.61
N TYR A 148 -21.67 15.35 3.24
CA TYR A 148 -21.21 15.01 1.89
C TYR A 148 -21.37 13.52 1.63
N SER A 149 -21.27 13.11 0.36
CA SER A 149 -21.16 11.69 0.01
C SER A 149 -19.77 11.38 -0.49
N LEU A 150 -19.30 10.16 -0.27
CA LEU A 150 -17.99 9.72 -0.71
C LEU A 150 -18.08 8.40 -1.49
N GLU A 151 -17.35 8.32 -2.59
CA GLU A 151 -17.22 7.11 -3.40
C GLU A 151 -15.73 6.76 -3.62
N LEU A 152 -15.39 5.48 -3.45
CA LEU A 152 -14.06 4.94 -3.77
C LEU A 152 -14.06 4.39 -5.19
N VAL A 153 -13.24 4.96 -6.08
CA VAL A 153 -13.19 4.56 -7.51
C VAL A 153 -11.78 4.15 -7.94
N THR A 154 -11.68 3.32 -8.98
CA THR A 154 -10.40 3.02 -9.64
C THR A 154 -10.12 4.04 -10.75
N LYS A 155 -8.89 4.03 -11.30
CA LYS A 155 -8.51 4.94 -12.40
C LYS A 155 -9.34 4.71 -13.67
N GLN A 156 -9.77 3.47 -13.93
CA GLN A 156 -10.56 3.13 -15.12
C GLN A 156 -12.07 3.37 -14.96
N THR A 157 -12.56 3.72 -13.77
CA THR A 157 -13.99 3.93 -13.55
C THR A 157 -14.45 5.19 -14.29
N GLN A 158 -15.48 5.04 -15.13
CA GLN A 158 -16.17 6.19 -15.71
C GLN A 158 -16.99 6.90 -14.63
N ILE A 159 -16.70 8.18 -14.43
CA ILE A 159 -17.36 9.01 -13.42
C ILE A 159 -18.56 9.70 -14.07
N ASN A 160 -19.76 9.45 -13.53
CA ASN A 160 -21.02 9.96 -14.09
C ASN A 160 -21.52 11.25 -13.40
N TYR A 161 -20.73 11.84 -12.50
CA TYR A 161 -21.06 13.09 -11.84
C TYR A 161 -20.60 14.29 -12.67
N LYS A 162 -21.45 15.31 -12.77
CA LYS A 162 -21.11 16.58 -13.46
C LYS A 162 -20.26 17.50 -12.59
N GLU A 163 -20.46 17.47 -11.28
CA GLU A 163 -19.78 18.29 -10.28
C GLU A 163 -19.33 17.34 -9.16
N TYR A 164 -18.02 17.25 -8.93
CA TYR A 164 -17.43 16.43 -7.88
C TYR A 164 -16.02 16.92 -7.55
N VAL A 165 -15.55 16.60 -6.34
CA VAL A 165 -14.17 16.81 -5.93
C VAL A 165 -13.47 15.47 -5.88
N GLU A 166 -12.36 15.35 -6.61
CA GLU A 166 -11.53 14.15 -6.63
C GLU A 166 -10.34 14.31 -5.69
N LEU A 167 -10.13 13.32 -4.81
CA LEU A 167 -8.97 13.21 -3.95
C LEU A 167 -8.10 12.04 -4.38
N GLN A 168 -6.81 12.29 -4.57
CA GLN A 168 -5.81 11.30 -4.91
C GLN A 168 -4.65 11.36 -3.91
N PHE A 169 -4.28 10.21 -3.35
CA PHE A 169 -3.16 10.05 -2.44
C PHE A 169 -1.91 9.61 -3.23
N CYS A 170 -0.97 10.53 -3.42
CA CYS A 170 0.12 10.35 -4.40
C CYS A 170 1.38 9.74 -3.80
N ASN A 171 1.82 10.22 -2.64
CA ASN A 171 2.96 9.63 -1.94
C ASN A 171 2.67 9.54 -0.47
N LEU A 172 2.69 8.33 0.08
CA LEU A 172 2.74 8.11 1.52
C LEU A 172 4.14 7.63 1.90
N PHE A 173 4.78 8.35 2.81
CA PHE A 173 6.02 7.93 3.43
C PHE A 173 5.81 7.71 4.93
N ILE A 174 6.37 6.63 5.46
CA ILE A 174 6.36 6.32 6.89
C ILE A 174 7.81 6.13 7.30
N ASN A 175 8.24 6.84 8.34
CA ASN A 175 9.61 6.72 8.81
C ASN A 175 9.86 5.34 9.44
N GLU A 176 11.12 4.91 9.50
CA GLU A 176 11.49 3.58 10.00
C GLU A 176 11.01 3.33 11.44
N LYS A 177 11.00 4.38 12.27
CA LYS A 177 10.50 4.34 13.65
C LYS A 177 8.98 4.28 13.77
N LYS A 178 8.24 4.43 12.67
CA LYS A 178 6.77 4.38 12.60
C LYS A 178 6.08 5.39 13.54
N GLU A 179 6.71 6.54 13.72
CA GLU A 179 6.24 7.62 14.59
C GLU A 179 5.88 8.90 13.81
N LYS A 180 6.43 9.03 12.60
CA LYS A 180 6.14 10.12 11.65
C LYS A 180 5.75 9.55 10.30
N ALA A 181 4.84 10.23 9.63
CA ALA A 181 4.51 9.98 8.24
C ALA A 181 4.26 11.30 7.52
N PHE A 182 4.34 11.33 6.21
CA PHE A 182 3.73 12.39 5.43
C PHE A 182 2.96 11.79 4.27
N ILE A 183 1.92 12.49 3.83
CA ILE A 183 1.15 12.11 2.65
C ILE A 183 0.93 13.33 1.76
N ILE A 184 1.22 13.17 0.47
CA ILE A 184 0.89 14.16 -0.56
C ILE A 184 -0.49 13.81 -1.10
N VAL A 185 -1.39 14.79 -1.07
CA VAL A 185 -2.77 14.66 -1.53
C VAL A 185 -3.01 15.67 -2.64
N GLN A 186 -3.42 15.17 -3.80
CA GLN A 186 -3.91 15.98 -4.89
C GLN A 186 -5.43 16.05 -4.86
N GLU A 187 -5.94 17.24 -5.08
CA GLU A 187 -7.35 17.55 -5.18
C GLU A 187 -7.64 18.14 -6.55
N ASN A 188 -8.69 17.66 -7.21
CA ASN A 188 -9.22 18.24 -8.43
C ASN A 188 -10.71 18.53 -8.26
N ASP A 189 -11.10 19.80 -8.31
CA ASP A 189 -12.50 20.23 -8.32
C ASP A 189 -13.00 20.32 -9.76
N MET A 190 -13.78 19.31 -10.14
CA MET A 190 -14.31 19.17 -11.50
C MET A 190 -15.49 20.11 -11.78
N SER A 191 -15.98 20.81 -10.75
CA SER A 191 -17.01 21.85 -10.88
C SER A 191 -16.44 23.15 -11.47
N ILE A 192 -15.12 23.35 -11.39
CA ILE A 192 -14.44 24.55 -11.87
C ILE A 192 -13.82 24.26 -13.24
N LYS A 193 -14.37 24.88 -14.29
CA LYS A 193 -14.01 24.65 -15.71
C LYS A 193 -12.56 24.98 -16.11
N LYS A 194 -11.74 25.53 -15.22
CA LYS A 194 -10.30 25.81 -15.44
C LYS A 194 -9.52 25.53 -14.15
N ASN A 195 -8.63 24.54 -14.19
CA ASN A 195 -7.63 24.21 -13.15
C ASN A 195 -8.14 24.35 -11.70
N GLY A 196 -9.33 23.81 -11.42
CA GLY A 196 -9.81 23.69 -10.05
C GLY A 196 -9.05 22.56 -9.37
N GLY A 197 -8.17 22.88 -8.44
CA GLY A 197 -7.43 21.87 -7.71
C GLY A 197 -6.29 22.43 -6.88
N LYS A 198 -5.71 21.58 -6.06
CA LYS A 198 -4.50 21.87 -5.29
C LYS A 198 -3.76 20.61 -4.95
N THR A 199 -2.50 20.77 -4.60
CA THR A 199 -1.73 19.71 -3.98
C THR A 199 -1.32 20.17 -2.60
N ASP A 200 -1.60 19.37 -1.58
CA ASP A 200 -1.18 19.61 -0.20
C ASP A 200 -0.28 18.47 0.25
N ILE A 201 0.72 18.78 1.08
CA ILE A 201 1.42 17.81 1.91
C ILE A 201 0.89 17.90 3.35
N TYR A 202 0.58 16.73 3.90
CA TYR A 202 0.16 16.58 5.29
C TYR A 202 1.24 15.82 6.05
N PHE A 203 1.76 16.43 7.09
CA PHE A 203 2.71 15.82 8.01
C PHE A 203 1.95 15.26 9.20
N LEU A 204 2.21 14.00 9.53
CA LEU A 204 1.52 13.26 10.58
C LEU A 204 2.49 12.75 11.64
N LYS A 205 2.00 12.69 12.88
CA LYS A 205 2.67 12.02 14.00
C LYS A 205 1.72 11.07 14.69
N LYS A 206 2.29 10.02 15.28
CA LYS A 206 1.57 9.13 16.17
C LYS A 206 1.51 9.72 17.58
N ILE A 207 0.31 10.10 18.03
CA ILE A 207 0.03 10.72 19.33
C ILE A 207 -1.12 9.94 19.99
N ASP A 208 -0.91 9.44 21.20
CA ASP A 208 -1.88 8.60 21.94
C ASP A 208 -2.36 7.39 21.11
N ASN A 209 -1.42 6.75 20.42
CA ASN A 209 -1.66 5.62 19.52
C ASN A 209 -2.57 5.91 18.31
N LYS A 210 -2.83 7.19 17.99
CA LYS A 210 -3.54 7.63 16.78
C LYS A 210 -2.63 8.48 15.89
N TRP A 211 -2.81 8.39 14.59
CA TRP A 211 -2.19 9.26 13.61
C TRP A 211 -2.96 10.57 13.52
N LYS A 212 -2.26 11.67 13.81
CA LYS A 212 -2.84 13.01 13.73
C LYS A 212 -2.03 13.84 12.75
N ILE A 213 -2.74 14.59 11.91
CA ILE A 213 -2.14 15.68 11.13
C ILE A 213 -1.62 16.74 12.11
N ILE A 214 -0.34 17.08 12.00
CA ILE A 214 0.32 18.10 12.82
C ILE A 214 0.64 19.37 12.05
N LYS A 215 0.78 19.24 10.73
CA LYS A 215 1.09 20.35 9.84
C LYS A 215 0.56 20.01 8.45
N LYS A 216 0.03 21.03 7.78
CA LYS A 216 -0.38 21.01 6.38
C LYS A 216 0.37 22.12 5.65
N GLN A 217 0.81 21.84 4.44
CA GLN A 217 1.41 22.86 3.57
C GLN A 217 0.95 22.65 2.14
N MET A 218 0.48 23.72 1.50
CA MET A 218 0.15 23.69 0.08
C MET A 218 1.43 23.67 -0.73
N LEU A 219 1.48 22.80 -1.73
CA LEU A 219 2.55 22.71 -2.71
C LEU A 219 2.18 23.56 -3.92
N GLU A 220 3.06 24.50 -4.28
CA GLU A 220 2.90 25.26 -5.51
C GLU A 220 3.21 24.35 -6.69
N THR A 221 2.16 23.94 -7.41
CA THR A 221 2.31 23.15 -8.62
C THR A 221 2.57 24.09 -9.80
N SER A 222 3.75 23.96 -10.41
CA SER A 222 4.20 24.66 -11.62
C SER A 222 3.48 24.20 -12.88
#